data_AF-A0A9X4NP40-F1
#
_entry.id   AF-A0A9X4NP40-F1
#
_cell.length_a   1.000
_cell.length_b   1.000
_cell.length_c   1.000
_cell.angle_alpha   90.00
_cell.angle_beta   90.00
_cell.angle_gamma   90.00
#
_symmetry.space_group_name_H-M   'P 1'
#
loop_
_entity.id
_entity.type
_entity.pdbx_description
1 polymer ?
#
loop_
_entity_poly.entity_id
_entity_poly.type
_entity_poly.pdbx_seq_one_letter_code
_entity_poly.pdbx_strand_id
1 'polypeptide(L)'
;MVELSVVLAVIGLIIGAMAIGKDVQRNAEFTKVKNKFIDQWEQSYNQYYQRTGVVVGDNQVSPRLMVNGAAYVAGGVLPISGGNMTAVVAPPRVCDKADNAAMTARTVAAATTLRTQMTQAGIRMPPGRAEGFEDRYVYLDSNGNPQEVQVCFQWNNPSAPEGAGNVMIVSGLTPELARMLDQMVDGKPDAQEGRFRLQGVANGTANAPGVQWNRTNDDTVASGAGAAGDNLQRDESQVVTVVAVYKMNQ
;
A
#
# COMPACT_ATOMS: atom_id res chain seq x y z
N MET A 1 -48.50 -27.81 -7.89
CA MET A 1 -47.16 -28.05 -7.31
C MET A 1 -46.03 -27.79 -8.30
N VAL A 2 -46.17 -28.14 -9.59
CA VAL A 2 -45.11 -27.97 -10.61
C VAL A 2 -44.68 -26.50 -10.83
N GLU A 3 -45.61 -25.54 -10.75
CA GLU A 3 -45.29 -24.11 -10.90
C GLU A 3 -44.33 -23.59 -9.83
N LEU A 4 -44.53 -23.95 -8.56
CA LEU A 4 -43.65 -23.51 -7.47
C LEU A 4 -42.26 -24.16 -7.55
N SER A 5 -42.16 -25.41 -8.03
CA SER A 5 -40.86 -26.08 -8.24
C SER A 5 -40.05 -25.48 -9.38
N VAL A 6 -40.71 -25.04 -10.47
CA VAL A 6 -40.02 -24.38 -11.59
C VAL A 6 -39.51 -23.01 -11.16
N VAL A 7 -40.28 -22.24 -10.39
CA VAL A 7 -39.86 -20.93 -9.88
C VAL A 7 -38.60 -21.03 -9.01
N LEU A 8 -38.56 -21.98 -8.07
CA LEU A 8 -37.38 -22.19 -7.22
C LEU A 8 -36.15 -22.64 -8.02
N ALA A 9 -36.33 -23.51 -9.02
CA ALA A 9 -35.24 -23.94 -9.90
C ALA A 9 -34.65 -22.76 -10.70
N VAL A 10 -35.51 -21.88 -11.22
CA VAL A 10 -35.07 -20.69 -11.97
C VAL A 10 -34.33 -19.70 -11.05
N ILE A 11 -34.84 -19.45 -9.84
CA ILE A 11 -34.17 -18.56 -8.87
C ILE A 11 -32.81 -19.13 -8.48
N GLY A 12 -32.72 -20.44 -8.21
CA GLY A 12 -31.45 -21.10 -7.88
C GLY A 12 -30.40 -20.97 -8.99
N LEU A 13 -30.81 -21.11 -10.26
CA LEU A 13 -29.93 -20.96 -11.41
C LEU A 13 -29.42 -19.52 -11.57
N ILE A 14 -30.30 -18.52 -11.36
CA ILE A 14 -29.93 -17.10 -11.46
C ILE A 14 -28.94 -16.72 -10.36
N ILE A 15 -29.21 -17.11 -9.11
CA ILE A 15 -28.33 -16.80 -7.97
C ILE A 15 -26.96 -17.46 -8.17
N GLY A 16 -26.93 -18.72 -8.66
CA GLY A 16 -25.68 -19.41 -8.96
C GLY A 16 -24.82 -18.68 -10.00
N ALA A 17 -25.43 -18.17 -11.07
CA ALA A 17 -24.72 -17.39 -12.09
C ALA A 17 -24.22 -16.03 -11.58
N MET A 18 -25.00 -15.34 -10.73
CA MET A 18 -24.61 -14.04 -10.17
C MET A 18 -23.43 -14.14 -9.20
N ALA A 19 -23.35 -15.20 -8.40
CA ALA A 19 -22.26 -15.41 -7.46
C ALA A 19 -20.89 -15.47 -8.17
N ILE A 20 -20.81 -16.20 -9.29
CA ILE A 20 -19.59 -16.31 -10.10
C ILE A 20 -19.22 -14.95 -10.72
N GLY A 21 -20.22 -14.19 -11.20
CA GLY A 21 -20.00 -12.87 -11.78
C GLY A 21 -19.39 -11.87 -10.80
N LYS A 22 -19.84 -11.86 -9.54
CA LYS A 22 -19.34 -10.95 -8.50
C LYS A 22 -17.87 -11.21 -8.16
N ASP A 23 -17.46 -12.48 -8.08
CA ASP A 23 -16.07 -12.83 -7.79
C ASP A 23 -15.11 -12.46 -8.93
N VAL A 24 -15.52 -12.72 -10.18
CA VAL A 24 -14.73 -12.32 -11.36
C VAL A 24 -14.59 -10.80 -11.44
N GLN A 25 -15.66 -10.06 -11.18
CA GLN A 25 -15.63 -8.60 -11.16
C GLN A 25 -14.69 -8.07 -10.07
N ARG A 26 -14.73 -8.63 -8.84
CA ARG A 26 -13.84 -8.24 -7.74
C ARG A 26 -12.37 -8.47 -8.09
N ASN A 27 -12.05 -9.64 -8.65
CA ASN A 27 -10.69 -9.94 -9.08
C ASN A 27 -10.20 -8.99 -10.19
N ALA A 28 -11.07 -8.64 -11.13
CA ALA A 28 -10.77 -7.66 -12.17
C ALA A 28 -10.54 -6.26 -11.59
N GLU A 29 -11.29 -5.85 -10.57
CA GLU A 29 -11.08 -4.58 -9.87
C GLU A 29 -9.72 -4.53 -9.15
N PHE A 30 -9.34 -5.58 -8.44
CA PHE A 30 -8.04 -5.63 -7.77
C PHE A 30 -6.88 -5.66 -8.76
N THR A 31 -7.01 -6.40 -9.86
CA THR A 31 -6.05 -6.37 -10.99
C THR A 31 -5.93 -4.97 -11.59
N LYS A 32 -7.05 -4.22 -11.66
CA LYS A 32 -7.06 -2.84 -12.12
C LYS A 32 -6.33 -1.92 -11.13
N VAL A 33 -6.52 -2.09 -9.81
CA VAL A 33 -5.77 -1.35 -8.78
C VAL A 33 -4.26 -1.58 -8.94
N LYS A 34 -3.82 -2.83 -9.12
CA LYS A 34 -2.40 -3.15 -9.38
C LYS A 34 -1.88 -2.44 -10.63
N ASN A 35 -2.47 -2.73 -11.79
CA ASN A 35 -1.91 -2.35 -13.09
C ASN A 35 -2.07 -0.85 -13.40
N LYS A 36 -3.19 -0.24 -13.00
CA LYS A 36 -3.49 1.16 -13.34
C LYS A 36 -3.01 2.14 -12.27
N PHE A 37 -2.87 1.72 -11.02
CA PHE A 37 -2.52 2.63 -9.94
C PHE A 37 -1.15 2.32 -9.36
N ILE A 38 -0.97 1.15 -8.72
CA ILE A 38 0.28 0.82 -8.01
C ILE A 38 1.47 0.74 -8.97
N ASP A 39 1.31 0.08 -10.11
CA ASP A 39 2.40 -0.09 -11.09
C ASP A 39 2.75 1.21 -11.80
N GLN A 40 1.78 2.10 -11.99
CA GLN A 40 2.03 3.42 -12.55
C GLN A 40 2.86 4.28 -11.59
N TRP A 41 2.65 4.13 -10.28
CA TRP A 41 3.45 4.78 -9.26
C TRP A 41 4.87 4.20 -9.16
N GLU A 42 5.04 2.88 -9.23
CA GLU A 42 6.37 2.24 -9.30
C GLU A 42 7.13 2.71 -10.55
N GLN A 43 6.48 2.73 -11.71
CA GLN A 43 7.08 3.20 -12.96
C GLN A 43 7.48 4.68 -12.88
N SER A 44 6.63 5.53 -12.29
CA SER A 44 6.92 6.95 -12.12
C SER A 44 8.09 7.20 -11.17
N TYR A 45 8.20 6.41 -10.10
CA TYR A 45 9.34 6.44 -9.20
C TYR A 45 10.65 6.07 -9.93
N ASN A 46 10.63 4.98 -10.71
CA ASN A 46 11.80 4.55 -11.47
C ASN A 46 12.18 5.59 -12.56
N GLN A 47 11.19 6.18 -13.22
CA GLN A 47 11.40 7.25 -14.19
C GLN A 47 12.00 8.49 -13.54
N TYR A 48 11.59 8.81 -12.31
CA TYR A 48 12.16 9.91 -11.53
C TYR A 48 13.64 9.71 -11.28
N TYR A 49 14.00 8.51 -10.81
CA TYR A 49 15.38 8.15 -10.57
C TYR A 49 16.22 8.20 -11.86
N GLN A 50 15.72 7.63 -12.97
CA GLN A 50 16.40 7.65 -14.27
C GLN A 50 16.61 9.06 -14.83
N ARG A 51 15.70 10.01 -14.56
CA ARG A 51 15.81 11.40 -15.04
C ARG A 51 16.70 12.29 -14.18
N THR A 52 16.59 12.16 -12.86
CA THR A 52 17.22 13.10 -11.91
C THR A 52 18.51 12.55 -11.29
N GLY A 53 18.74 11.25 -11.40
CA GLY A 53 19.88 10.56 -10.76
C GLY A 53 19.76 10.44 -9.24
N VAL A 54 18.65 10.90 -8.65
CA VAL A 54 18.39 10.84 -7.21
C VAL A 54 16.97 10.33 -6.94
N VAL A 55 16.71 9.88 -5.72
CA VAL A 55 15.39 9.41 -5.32
C VAL A 55 14.44 10.59 -5.02
N VAL A 56 13.14 10.33 -5.00
CA VAL A 56 12.10 11.36 -4.82
C VAL A 56 12.34 12.17 -3.55
N GLY A 57 12.40 13.50 -3.66
CA GLY A 57 12.64 14.42 -2.54
C GLY A 57 14.10 14.52 -2.07
N ASP A 58 15.05 13.86 -2.75
CA ASP A 58 16.47 13.99 -2.43
C ASP A 58 17.13 15.16 -3.19
N ASN A 59 18.30 15.59 -2.71
CA ASN A 59 19.05 16.72 -3.27
C ASN A 59 20.01 16.25 -4.38
N GLN A 60 19.88 16.79 -5.60
CA GLN A 60 20.74 16.44 -6.74
C GLN A 60 22.22 16.85 -6.56
N VAL A 61 22.49 17.89 -5.77
CA VAL A 61 23.86 18.42 -5.53
C VAL A 61 24.51 17.76 -4.31
N SER A 62 23.70 17.28 -3.36
CA SER A 62 24.18 16.54 -2.18
C SER A 62 23.29 15.33 -1.91
N PRO A 63 23.37 14.27 -2.74
CA PRO A 63 22.48 13.12 -2.63
C PRO A 63 22.66 12.41 -1.30
N ARG A 64 21.54 12.12 -0.64
CA ARG A 64 21.49 11.28 0.57
C ARG A 64 21.01 9.86 0.25
N LEU A 65 20.64 9.55 -0.99
CA LEU A 65 20.17 8.23 -1.42
C LEU A 65 18.96 7.73 -0.62
N MET A 66 18.19 8.65 -0.05
CA MET A 66 17.00 8.34 0.74
C MET A 66 15.85 9.25 0.31
N VAL A 67 14.63 8.70 0.28
CA VAL A 67 13.43 9.49 -0.02
C VAL A 67 13.35 10.66 0.93
N ASN A 68 13.08 11.84 0.36
CA ASN A 68 13.08 13.11 1.07
C ASN A 68 14.43 13.44 1.76
N GLY A 69 15.54 12.98 1.17
CA GLY A 69 16.89 13.22 1.68
C GLY A 69 17.27 14.70 1.75
N ALA A 70 16.64 15.59 0.98
CA ALA A 70 16.87 17.02 1.10
C ALA A 70 16.41 17.59 2.45
N ALA A 71 15.39 16.98 3.06
CA ALA A 71 14.90 17.32 4.40
C ALA A 71 15.64 16.58 5.53
N TYR A 72 16.56 15.68 5.18
CA TYR A 72 17.37 14.96 6.17
C TYR A 72 18.46 15.88 6.72
N VAL A 73 18.26 16.34 7.96
CA VAL A 73 19.25 17.10 8.72
C VAL A 73 20.07 16.12 9.57
N ALA A 74 21.31 15.87 9.18
CA ALA A 74 22.26 15.16 10.02
C ALA A 74 22.62 16.06 11.22
N GLY A 75 22.19 15.68 12.43
CA GLY A 75 22.55 16.41 13.66
C GLY A 75 23.87 15.89 14.27
N GLY A 76 24.84 16.77 14.53
CA GLY A 76 26.05 16.41 15.29
C GLY A 76 26.90 15.29 14.65
N VAL A 77 27.24 14.25 15.44
CA VAL A 77 28.02 13.06 15.01
C VAL A 77 27.16 12.05 14.20
N LEU A 78 25.87 12.36 13.96
CA LEU A 78 25.00 11.47 13.20
C LEU A 78 25.50 11.31 11.76
N PRO A 79 25.46 10.09 11.21
CA PRO A 79 26.06 9.82 9.92
C PRO A 79 25.31 10.54 8.80
N ILE A 80 26.10 11.09 7.88
CA ILE A 80 25.68 11.27 6.49
C ILE A 80 25.31 9.89 5.93
N SER A 81 24.38 9.84 4.96
CA SER A 81 24.06 8.60 4.25
C SER A 81 25.31 7.81 3.87
N GLY A 82 25.32 6.51 4.17
CA GLY A 82 26.48 5.61 4.04
C GLY A 82 27.13 5.18 5.38
N GLY A 83 26.82 5.85 6.49
CA GLY A 83 27.21 5.39 7.84
C GLY A 83 26.18 4.47 8.51
N ASN A 84 26.32 4.23 9.82
CA ASN A 84 25.35 3.42 10.58
C ASN A 84 24.01 4.16 10.75
N MET A 85 23.03 3.82 9.92
CA MET A 85 21.74 4.51 9.86
C MET A 85 20.66 3.94 10.81
N THR A 86 21.01 3.00 11.70
CA THR A 86 20.02 2.26 12.52
C THR A 86 19.25 3.10 13.52
N ALA A 87 19.87 4.15 14.09
CA ALA A 87 19.27 5.04 15.10
C ALA A 87 18.84 6.39 14.50
N VAL A 88 18.85 6.52 13.18
CA VAL A 88 18.51 7.76 12.50
C VAL A 88 17.00 7.98 12.50
N VAL A 89 16.59 9.20 12.85
CA VAL A 89 15.21 9.66 12.65
C VAL A 89 15.01 9.83 11.15
N ALA A 90 14.16 8.98 10.57
CA ALA A 90 13.86 9.03 9.15
C ALA A 90 13.24 10.38 8.77
N PRO A 91 13.55 10.90 7.56
CA PRO A 91 12.90 12.10 7.09
C PRO A 91 11.39 11.89 6.95
N PRO A 92 10.62 12.99 6.91
CA PRO A 92 9.21 12.99 6.56
C PRO A 92 8.95 12.20 5.28
N ARG A 93 7.84 11.47 5.22
CA ARG A 93 7.41 10.83 3.98
C ARG A 93 6.96 11.88 2.96
N VAL A 94 6.98 11.52 1.68
CA VAL A 94 6.49 12.34 0.57
C VAL A 94 5.13 11.80 0.13
N CYS A 95 4.08 12.56 0.46
CA CYS A 95 2.70 12.38 -0.01
C CYS A 95 2.23 13.68 -0.69
N ASP A 96 1.11 13.66 -1.42
CA ASP A 96 0.57 14.92 -1.98
C ASP A 96 -0.26 15.70 -0.94
N LYS A 97 -0.82 14.99 0.05
CA LYS A 97 -1.73 15.52 1.09
C LYS A 97 -1.54 14.75 2.41
N ALA A 98 -2.49 14.91 3.34
CA ALA A 98 -2.48 14.22 4.62
C ALA A 98 -2.29 12.70 4.45
N ASP A 99 -1.40 12.16 5.27
CA ASP A 99 -1.15 10.73 5.39
C ASP A 99 -2.40 10.01 5.93
N ASN A 100 -2.63 8.78 5.49
CA ASN A 100 -3.63 7.92 6.09
C ASN A 100 -3.26 7.59 7.55
N ALA A 101 -4.21 7.75 8.47
CA ALA A 101 -4.00 7.55 9.91
C ALA A 101 -3.58 6.12 10.29
N ALA A 102 -3.79 5.13 9.43
CA ALA A 102 -3.32 3.75 9.64
C ALA A 102 -1.80 3.58 9.41
N MET A 103 -1.15 4.53 8.74
CA MET A 103 0.30 4.51 8.59
C MET A 103 0.99 4.82 9.93
N THR A 104 2.18 4.24 10.17
CA THR A 104 2.98 4.58 11.35
C THR A 104 3.23 6.08 11.40
N ALA A 105 3.03 6.73 12.54
CA ALA A 105 3.22 8.17 12.63
C ALA A 105 4.65 8.57 12.24
N ARG A 106 4.77 9.58 11.35
CA ARG A 106 6.03 10.25 11.01
C ARG A 106 5.84 11.75 11.17
N THR A 107 6.94 12.49 11.29
CA THR A 107 6.89 13.94 11.19
C THR A 107 6.31 14.30 9.82
N VAL A 108 5.16 14.97 9.81
CA VAL A 108 4.53 15.48 8.59
C VAL A 108 5.29 16.74 8.21
N ALA A 109 6.02 16.75 7.09
CA ALA A 109 6.60 17.98 6.59
C ALA A 109 5.72 18.60 5.51
N ALA A 110 5.43 19.88 5.69
CA ALA A 110 4.68 20.73 4.78
C ALA A 110 5.55 21.41 3.69
N ALA A 111 6.65 20.79 3.22
CA ALA A 111 7.54 21.49 2.28
C ALA A 111 7.42 21.02 0.82
N THR A 112 7.17 19.73 0.58
CA THR A 112 7.31 19.16 -0.75
C THR A 112 6.28 18.09 -1.02
N THR A 113 5.35 18.35 -1.94
CA THR A 113 4.30 17.39 -2.29
C THR A 113 4.77 16.42 -3.37
N LEU A 114 4.20 15.22 -3.40
CA LEU A 114 4.53 14.20 -4.40
C LEU A 114 4.30 14.69 -5.84
N ARG A 115 3.20 15.43 -6.07
CA ARG A 115 2.95 16.09 -7.35
C ARG A 115 4.07 17.07 -7.71
N THR A 116 4.49 17.89 -6.75
CA THR A 116 5.49 18.92 -7.03
C THR A 116 6.80 18.26 -7.47
N GLN A 117 7.19 17.16 -6.82
CA GLN A 117 8.37 16.39 -7.22
C GLN A 117 8.26 15.81 -8.64
N MET A 118 7.16 15.11 -8.93
CA MET A 118 7.02 14.44 -10.22
C MET A 118 6.87 15.46 -11.37
N THR A 119 6.12 16.55 -11.18
CA THR A 119 5.99 17.62 -12.20
C THR A 119 7.29 18.36 -12.46
N GLN A 120 8.06 18.69 -11.42
CA GLN A 120 9.36 19.37 -11.57
C GLN A 120 10.39 18.51 -12.31
N ALA A 121 10.33 17.19 -12.14
CA ALA A 121 11.15 16.24 -12.91
C ALA A 121 10.64 16.04 -14.36
N GLY A 122 9.50 16.63 -14.73
CA GLY A 122 8.87 16.46 -16.05
C GLY A 122 8.27 15.07 -16.26
N ILE A 123 7.83 14.42 -15.18
CA ILE A 123 7.18 13.11 -15.21
C ILE A 123 5.67 13.33 -15.29
N ARG A 124 5.01 12.58 -16.18
CA ARG A 124 3.55 12.61 -16.27
C ARG A 124 2.97 11.92 -15.04
N MET A 125 2.00 12.57 -14.40
CA MET A 125 1.35 11.99 -13.23
C MET A 125 0.66 10.66 -13.57
N PRO A 126 0.81 9.65 -12.70
CA PRO A 126 -0.04 8.48 -12.69
C PRO A 126 -1.52 8.86 -12.60
N PRO A 127 -2.42 8.02 -13.14
CA PRO A 127 -3.84 8.20 -12.88
C PRO A 127 -4.12 7.93 -11.40
N GLY A 128 -4.95 8.77 -10.80
CA GLY A 128 -5.50 8.54 -9.47
C GLY A 128 -6.96 8.97 -9.39
N ARG A 129 -7.40 9.41 -8.21
CA ARG A 129 -8.80 9.70 -7.91
C ARG A 129 -9.31 10.95 -8.64
N ALA A 130 -8.51 12.02 -8.61
CA ALA A 130 -8.82 13.31 -9.23
C ALA A 130 -7.52 14.11 -9.38
N GLU A 131 -7.60 15.24 -10.08
CA GLU A 131 -6.50 16.21 -10.06
C GLU A 131 -6.24 16.70 -8.63
N GLY A 132 -5.00 16.56 -8.19
CA GLY A 132 -4.49 16.90 -6.86
C GLY A 132 -4.61 15.74 -5.87
N PHE A 133 -5.11 14.60 -6.31
CA PHE A 133 -5.30 13.38 -5.53
C PHE A 133 -4.84 12.16 -6.33
N GLU A 134 -3.75 12.32 -7.09
CA GLU A 134 -3.16 11.24 -7.89
C GLU A 134 -2.53 10.17 -7.02
N ASP A 135 -2.14 10.52 -5.79
CA ASP A 135 -1.64 9.60 -4.79
C ASP A 135 -2.74 8.70 -4.21
N ARG A 136 -4.00 8.85 -4.66
CA ARG A 136 -5.16 8.11 -4.15
C ARG A 136 -5.93 7.41 -5.26
N TYR A 137 -6.54 6.28 -4.92
CA TYR A 137 -7.42 5.52 -5.82
C TYR A 137 -8.57 4.88 -5.04
N VAL A 138 -9.77 4.90 -5.60
CA VAL A 138 -10.97 4.34 -4.96
C VAL A 138 -11.35 3.01 -5.58
N TYR A 139 -11.67 2.04 -4.75
CA TYR A 139 -12.18 0.72 -5.15
C TYR A 139 -13.27 0.25 -4.18
N LEU A 140 -13.96 -0.85 -4.49
CA LEU A 140 -15.00 -1.40 -3.62
C LEU A 140 -14.44 -2.59 -2.81
N ASP A 141 -14.79 -2.66 -1.52
CA ASP A 141 -14.53 -3.85 -0.72
C ASP A 141 -15.51 -5.00 -1.02
N SER A 142 -15.36 -6.14 -0.34
CA SER A 142 -16.21 -7.32 -0.53
C SER A 142 -17.70 -7.06 -0.21
N ASN A 143 -17.97 -6.07 0.63
CA ASN A 143 -19.31 -5.66 1.05
C ASN A 143 -19.88 -4.56 0.13
N GLY A 144 -19.09 -4.07 -0.83
CA GLY A 144 -19.48 -3.03 -1.78
C GLY A 144 -19.29 -1.61 -1.24
N ASN A 145 -18.59 -1.44 -0.12
CA ASN A 145 -18.29 -0.13 0.44
C ASN A 145 -17.05 0.46 -0.26
N PRO A 146 -17.02 1.79 -0.50
CA PRO A 146 -15.86 2.43 -1.10
C PRO A 146 -14.68 2.47 -0.13
N GLN A 147 -13.52 2.04 -0.61
CA GLN A 147 -12.23 2.11 0.06
C GLN A 147 -11.27 3.00 -0.74
N GLU A 148 -10.44 3.76 -0.04
CA GLU A 148 -9.43 4.62 -0.65
C GLU A 148 -8.03 4.09 -0.37
N VAL A 149 -7.32 3.69 -1.43
CA VAL A 149 -5.89 3.39 -1.37
C VAL A 149 -5.12 4.69 -1.48
N GLN A 150 -4.10 4.87 -0.64
CA GLN A 150 -3.14 5.99 -0.75
C GLN A 150 -1.71 5.48 -0.86
N VAL A 151 -0.94 6.08 -1.76
CA VAL A 151 0.49 5.84 -1.99
C VAL A 151 1.32 7.01 -1.46
N CYS A 152 2.36 6.70 -0.71
CA CYS A 152 3.41 7.66 -0.38
C CYS A 152 4.78 7.03 -0.55
N PHE A 153 5.82 7.86 -0.65
CA PHE A 153 7.21 7.38 -0.63
C PHE A 153 7.85 7.73 0.71
N GLN A 154 8.62 6.79 1.25
CA GLN A 154 9.39 7.02 2.46
C GLN A 154 10.69 6.24 2.44
N TRP A 155 11.62 6.61 3.31
CA TRP A 155 12.79 5.81 3.62
C TRP A 155 12.61 5.13 4.98
N ASN A 156 12.92 3.83 5.03
CA ASN A 156 12.93 3.04 6.24
C ASN A 156 14.36 2.84 6.72
N ASN A 157 14.59 3.06 8.02
CA ASN A 157 15.88 2.81 8.62
C ASN A 157 16.21 1.30 8.64
N PRO A 158 17.50 0.92 8.79
CA PRO A 158 17.90 -0.48 8.85
C PRO A 158 17.29 -1.30 9.99
N SER A 159 16.79 -0.64 11.04
CA SER A 159 16.14 -1.28 12.19
C SER A 159 14.61 -1.43 12.02
N ALA A 160 14.03 -0.92 10.93
CA ALA A 160 12.60 -1.02 10.66
C ALA A 160 12.19 -2.48 10.46
N PRO A 161 11.16 -2.97 11.18
CA PRO A 161 10.75 -4.37 11.08
C PRO A 161 10.27 -4.73 9.66
N GLU A 162 9.51 -3.84 9.03
CA GLU A 162 9.00 -3.94 7.66
C GLU A 162 10.09 -3.85 6.56
N GLY A 163 11.36 -3.71 6.94
CA GLY A 163 12.50 -3.74 6.03
C GLY A 163 13.02 -2.34 5.68
N ALA A 164 14.30 -2.33 5.32
CA ALA A 164 15.09 -1.12 5.15
C ALA A 164 15.13 -0.61 3.71
N GLY A 165 15.39 0.70 3.56
CA GLY A 165 15.64 1.36 2.28
C GLY A 165 14.48 2.23 1.81
N ASN A 166 14.51 2.60 0.52
CA ASN A 166 13.47 3.39 -0.10
C ASN A 166 12.27 2.51 -0.45
N VAL A 167 11.09 2.93 0.01
CA VAL A 167 9.87 2.14 -0.10
C VAL A 167 8.71 3.02 -0.53
N MET A 168 7.78 2.42 -1.27
CA MET A 168 6.45 2.95 -1.49
C MET A 168 5.52 2.35 -0.44
N ILE A 169 4.97 3.18 0.43
CA ILE A 169 3.99 2.76 1.42
C ILE A 169 2.60 2.88 0.81
N VAL A 170 1.81 1.81 0.91
CA VAL A 170 0.48 1.69 0.34
C VAL A 170 -0.50 1.42 1.48
N SER A 171 -1.33 2.41 1.81
CA SER A 171 -2.37 2.28 2.84
C SER A 171 -3.76 2.09 2.23
N GLY A 172 -4.73 1.72 3.05
CA GLY A 172 -6.12 1.58 2.62
C GLY A 172 -6.40 0.28 1.86
N LEU A 173 -5.55 -0.74 2.06
CA LEU A 173 -5.70 -2.04 1.43
C LEU A 173 -6.59 -2.93 2.29
N THR A 174 -7.66 -3.48 1.73
CA THR A 174 -8.39 -4.57 2.38
C THR A 174 -7.51 -5.83 2.43
N PRO A 175 -7.71 -6.75 3.38
CA PRO A 175 -6.81 -7.88 3.54
C PRO A 175 -6.77 -8.79 2.31
N GLU A 176 -7.88 -8.97 1.60
CA GLU A 176 -7.88 -9.67 0.30
C GLU A 176 -7.07 -8.94 -0.77
N LEU A 177 -7.23 -7.62 -0.91
CA LEU A 177 -6.45 -6.85 -1.88
C LEU A 177 -4.96 -6.95 -1.56
N ALA A 178 -4.59 -6.81 -0.29
CA ALA A 178 -3.20 -6.92 0.15
C ALA A 178 -2.58 -8.28 -0.20
N ARG A 179 -3.27 -9.39 0.10
CA ARG A 179 -2.83 -10.75 -0.27
C ARG A 179 -2.71 -10.94 -1.79
N MET A 180 -3.64 -10.38 -2.56
CA MET A 180 -3.57 -10.48 -4.02
C MET A 180 -2.39 -9.70 -4.58
N LEU A 181 -2.19 -8.46 -4.12
CA LEU A 181 -1.07 -7.63 -4.57
C LEU A 181 0.27 -8.29 -4.29
N ASP A 182 0.41 -8.84 -3.08
CA ASP A 182 1.56 -9.60 -2.63
C ASP A 182 1.86 -10.80 -3.54
N GLN A 183 0.85 -11.67 -3.74
CA GLN A 183 0.95 -12.79 -4.68
C GLN A 183 1.29 -12.36 -6.10
N MET A 184 0.81 -11.20 -6.56
CA MET A 184 1.14 -10.67 -7.89
C MET A 184 2.56 -10.07 -7.98
N VAL A 185 3.16 -9.64 -6.86
CA VAL A 185 4.48 -9.00 -6.81
C VAL A 185 5.60 -10.02 -6.67
N ASP A 186 5.47 -11.01 -5.79
CA ASP A 186 6.53 -11.99 -5.51
C ASP A 186 6.07 -13.46 -5.49
N GLY A 187 4.81 -13.72 -5.85
CA GLY A 187 4.31 -15.06 -6.13
C GLY A 187 3.83 -15.83 -4.90
N LYS A 188 3.93 -15.26 -3.69
CA LYS A 188 3.42 -15.87 -2.47
C LYS A 188 2.68 -14.84 -1.62
N PRO A 189 1.50 -15.17 -1.07
CA PRO A 189 0.79 -14.28 -0.16
C PRO A 189 1.38 -14.41 1.26
N ASP A 190 2.49 -13.74 1.54
CA ASP A 190 3.11 -13.64 2.85
C ASP A 190 3.33 -12.19 3.31
N ALA A 191 3.01 -11.90 4.57
CA ALA A 191 3.06 -10.53 5.08
C ALA A 191 4.48 -10.07 5.45
N GLN A 192 5.48 -10.92 5.27
CA GLN A 192 6.75 -10.84 6.00
C GLN A 192 7.98 -10.95 5.10
N GLU A 193 7.94 -11.67 4.00
CA GLU A 193 9.08 -11.87 3.11
C GLU A 193 8.89 -11.05 1.83
N GLY A 194 9.81 -11.16 0.88
CA GLY A 194 9.62 -10.53 -0.43
C GLY A 194 9.73 -9.00 -0.47
N ARG A 195 9.13 -8.42 -1.52
CA ARG A 195 9.19 -6.97 -1.78
C ARG A 195 7.97 -6.24 -1.22
N PHE A 196 6.87 -6.92 -0.94
CA PHE A 196 5.60 -6.32 -0.54
C PHE A 196 5.17 -6.82 0.84
N ARG A 197 5.43 -6.03 1.88
CA ARG A 197 5.36 -6.50 3.28
C ARG A 197 4.31 -5.75 4.08
N LEU A 198 3.76 -6.35 5.14
CA LEU A 198 2.89 -5.65 6.08
C LEU A 198 3.72 -4.70 6.96
N GLN A 199 3.23 -3.47 7.14
CA GLN A 199 3.85 -2.48 8.02
C GLN A 199 3.95 -3.01 9.46
N GLY A 200 5.13 -2.89 10.08
CA GLY A 200 5.35 -3.32 11.47
C GLY A 200 5.73 -4.79 11.65
N VAL A 201 5.75 -5.61 10.59
CA VAL A 201 6.12 -7.03 10.67
C VAL A 201 7.61 -7.21 10.39
N ALA A 202 8.37 -7.74 11.36
CA ALA A 202 9.80 -8.03 11.25
C ALA A 202 10.06 -9.11 10.18
N ASN A 203 11.26 -9.18 9.59
CA ASN A 203 11.56 -10.22 8.59
C ASN A 203 11.59 -11.63 9.21
N GLY A 204 11.29 -12.63 8.38
CA GLY A 204 11.27 -14.04 8.78
C GLY A 204 12.65 -14.51 9.21
N THR A 205 12.69 -15.50 10.10
CA THR A 205 13.92 -16.27 10.31
C THR A 205 14.06 -17.31 9.21
N ALA A 206 15.28 -17.55 8.74
CA ALA A 206 15.51 -18.52 7.67
C ALA A 206 14.94 -19.89 8.04
N ASN A 207 14.16 -20.47 7.12
CA ASN A 207 13.48 -21.77 7.27
C ASN A 207 12.31 -21.81 8.27
N ALA A 208 11.82 -20.66 8.76
CA ALA A 208 10.55 -20.59 9.48
C ALA A 208 9.37 -20.48 8.50
N PRO A 209 8.16 -20.93 8.89
CA PRO A 209 6.95 -20.63 8.13
C PRO A 209 6.72 -19.13 8.02
N GLY A 210 6.33 -18.65 6.84
CA GLY A 210 5.95 -17.24 6.64
C GLY A 210 4.72 -16.85 7.47
N VAL A 211 4.64 -15.57 7.82
CA VAL A 211 3.49 -15.01 8.55
C VAL A 211 2.41 -14.57 7.56
N GLN A 212 1.17 -14.97 7.81
CA GLN A 212 0.01 -14.51 7.03
C GLN A 212 -0.32 -13.06 7.36
N TRP A 213 -0.92 -12.35 6.40
CA TRP A 213 -1.58 -11.07 6.63
C TRP A 213 -2.53 -11.17 7.84
N ASN A 214 -2.32 -10.31 8.83
CA ASN A 214 -2.89 -10.41 10.18
C ASN A 214 -4.39 -10.06 10.30
N ARG A 215 -5.09 -9.92 9.17
CA ARG A 215 -6.51 -9.55 9.09
C ARG A 215 -7.22 -10.38 8.03
N THR A 216 -8.52 -10.60 8.21
CA THR A 216 -9.40 -11.21 7.21
C THR A 216 -10.46 -10.21 6.74
N ASN A 217 -11.23 -10.58 5.71
CA ASN A 217 -12.30 -9.70 5.22
C ASN A 217 -13.51 -9.64 6.18
N ASP A 218 -13.52 -10.49 7.20
CA ASP A 218 -14.56 -10.48 8.23
C ASP A 218 -14.25 -9.45 9.33
N ASP A 219 -13.01 -8.96 9.38
CA ASP A 219 -12.58 -7.91 10.29
C ASP A 219 -13.11 -6.55 9.81
N THR A 220 -13.83 -5.85 10.68
CA THR A 220 -14.33 -4.49 10.42
C THR A 220 -13.43 -3.43 11.04
N VAL A 221 -13.61 -2.14 10.72
CA VAL A 221 -12.87 -1.05 11.39
C VAL A 221 -13.07 -1.05 12.92
N ALA A 222 -14.19 -1.59 13.41
CA ALA A 222 -14.48 -1.73 14.85
C ALA A 222 -13.78 -2.94 15.51
N SER A 223 -13.24 -3.89 14.72
CA SER A 223 -12.51 -5.04 15.25
C SER A 223 -11.14 -4.59 15.81
N GLY A 224 -10.95 -4.78 17.12
CA GLY A 224 -9.69 -4.49 17.79
C GLY A 224 -8.53 -5.28 17.18
N ALA A 225 -7.32 -4.70 17.18
CA ALA A 225 -6.13 -5.41 16.71
C ALA A 225 -5.90 -6.68 17.56
N GLY A 226 -5.99 -7.86 16.94
CA GLY A 226 -5.83 -9.15 17.62
C GLY A 226 -7.12 -9.75 18.18
N ALA A 227 -8.29 -9.14 17.94
CA ALA A 227 -9.58 -9.76 18.23
C ALA A 227 -9.97 -10.69 17.06
N ALA A 228 -9.44 -11.90 17.05
CA ALA A 228 -9.96 -12.94 16.17
C ALA A 228 -11.43 -13.20 16.55
N GLY A 229 -12.37 -12.89 15.65
CA GLY A 229 -13.74 -13.40 15.73
C GLY A 229 -14.77 -12.54 16.44
N ASP A 230 -14.55 -11.23 16.62
CA ASP A 230 -15.68 -10.32 16.87
C ASP A 230 -16.47 -10.18 15.57
N ASN A 231 -17.41 -11.11 15.34
CA ASN A 231 -18.35 -11.14 14.22
C ASN A 231 -19.36 -9.98 14.32
N LEU A 232 -18.83 -8.76 14.30
CA LEU A 232 -19.55 -7.49 14.24
C LEU A 232 -19.88 -7.12 12.78
N GLN A 233 -19.55 -8.00 11.83
CA GLN A 233 -19.76 -7.77 10.41
C GLN A 233 -21.26 -7.73 10.12
N ARG A 234 -21.70 -6.56 9.69
CA ARG A 234 -22.99 -6.37 9.04
C ARG A 234 -22.75 -6.13 7.56
N ASP A 235 -23.78 -6.28 6.74
CA ASP A 235 -23.68 -6.04 5.29
C ASP A 235 -23.23 -4.59 5.00
N GLU A 236 -23.59 -3.63 5.86
CA GLU A 236 -23.15 -2.23 5.76
C GLU A 236 -21.76 -1.95 6.35
N SER A 237 -21.12 -2.94 6.97
CA SER A 237 -19.84 -2.72 7.67
C SER A 237 -18.69 -2.61 6.69
N GLN A 238 -17.88 -1.57 6.87
CA GLN A 238 -16.66 -1.37 6.11
C GLN A 238 -15.58 -2.37 6.58
N VAL A 239 -14.97 -3.06 5.61
CA VAL A 239 -13.86 -3.99 5.88
C VAL A 239 -12.64 -3.20 6.36
N VAL A 240 -11.93 -3.75 7.34
CA VAL A 240 -10.70 -3.15 7.86
C VAL A 240 -9.66 -2.98 6.76
N THR A 241 -8.81 -1.95 6.88
CA THR A 241 -7.69 -1.75 5.98
C THR A 241 -6.36 -1.99 6.67
N VAL A 242 -5.39 -2.50 5.93
CA VAL A 242 -3.98 -2.68 6.32
C VAL A 242 -3.08 -1.75 5.52
N VAL A 243 -1.83 -1.64 5.95
CA VAL A 243 -0.79 -0.83 5.30
C VAL A 243 0.35 -1.73 4.86
N ALA A 244 0.65 -1.70 3.57
CA ALA A 244 1.74 -2.44 2.96
C ALA A 244 2.95 -1.54 2.68
N VAL A 245 4.11 -2.15 2.64
CA VAL A 245 5.40 -1.53 2.35
C VAL A 245 5.99 -2.25 1.14
N TYR A 246 6.06 -1.53 0.03
CA TYR A 246 6.61 -2.04 -1.22
C TYR A 246 8.04 -1.51 -1.40
N LYS A 247 9.02 -2.40 -1.39
CA LYS A 247 10.42 -2.06 -1.63
C LYS A 247 10.66 -1.62 -3.09
N MET A 248 11.16 -0.39 -3.24
CA MET A 248 11.49 0.17 -4.54
C MET A 248 12.85 -0.30 -5.01
N ASN A 249 12.96 -0.52 -6.31
CA ASN A 249 14.25 -0.79 -6.96
C ASN A 249 14.98 0.56 -7.17
N GLN A 250 16.30 0.55 -7.00
CA GLN A 250 17.19 1.66 -7.33
C GLN A 250 18.15 1.17 -8.39
#